data_AF-A0A7W3VTD1-F1
#
_entry.id   AF-A0A7W3VTD1-F1
#
_cell.length_a   1.000
_cell.length_b   1.000
_cell.length_c   1.000
_cell.angle_alpha   90.00
_cell.angle_beta   90.00
_cell.angle_gamma   90.00
#
_symmetry.space_group_name_H-M   'P 1'
#
loop_
_entity.id
_entity.type
_entity.pdbx_description
1 polymer ?
#
loop_
_entity_poly.entity_id
_entity_poly.type
_entity_poly.pdbx_seq_one_letter_code
_entity_poly.pdbx_strand_id
1 'polypeptide(L)' 'MTVRSRVTDEVTTWLTGEFAGRVPAEAVKVVVRAAGRDLDGRVVPDEHGDLLYRVARARLVRMLSAPEEPRIPRSRG' A
#
# COMPACT_ATOMS: atom_id res chain seq x y z
N MET A 1 -1.73 4.76 -22.64
CA MET A 1 -1.81 4.12 -21.31
C MET A 1 -0.79 3.00 -21.27
N THR A 2 0.23 3.06 -20.41
CA THR A 2 1.31 2.06 -20.37
C THR A 2 0.90 0.82 -19.58
N VAL A 3 1.46 -0.35 -19.90
CA VAL A 3 1.14 -1.63 -19.23
C VAL A 3 1.29 -1.54 -17.69
N ARG A 4 2.30 -0.80 -17.20
CA ARG A 4 2.50 -0.56 -15.75
C ARG A 4 1.36 0.20 -15.08
N SER A 5 0.77 1.19 -15.77
CA SER A 5 -0.36 1.94 -15.24
C SER A 5 -1.55 1.00 -15.02
N ARG A 6 -1.81 0.11 -15.99
CA ARG A 6 -2.89 -0.87 -15.91
C ARG A 6 -2.70 -1.86 -14.76
N VAL A 7 -1.49 -2.40 -14.58
CA VAL A 7 -1.16 -3.29 -13.45
C VAL A 7 -1.37 -2.59 -12.11
N THR A 8 -0.99 -1.31 -12.00
CA THR A 8 -1.19 -0.52 -10.78
C THR A 8 -2.68 -0.35 -10.47
N ASP A 9 -3.50 -0.10 -11.48
CA ASP A 9 -4.95 0.07 -11.33
C ASP A 9 -5.65 -1.26 -10.95
N GLU A 10 -5.22 -2.38 -11.53
CA GLU A 10 -5.71 -3.72 -11.21
C GLU A 10 -5.37 -4.11 -9.75
N VAL A 11 -4.13 -3.92 -9.32
CA VAL A 11 -3.70 -4.17 -7.93
C VAL A 11 -4.44 -3.24 -6.96
N THR A 12 -4.65 -1.97 -7.33
CA THR A 12 -5.42 -1.01 -6.52
C THR A 12 -6.86 -1.48 -6.33
N THR A 13 -7.51 -1.93 -7.40
CA THR A 13 -8.90 -2.41 -7.36
C THR A 13 -9.02 -3.63 -6.45
N TRP A 14 -8.10 -4.57 -6.60
CA TRP A 14 -8.10 -5.80 -5.80
C TRP A 14 -7.89 -5.49 -4.31
N LEU A 15 -6.89 -4.67 -3.96
CA LEU A 15 -6.61 -4.31 -2.56
C LEU A 15 -7.71 -3.44 -1.95
N THR A 16 -8.38 -2.61 -2.74
CA THR A 16 -9.54 -1.85 -2.25
C THR A 16 -10.67 -2.79 -1.84
N GLY A 17 -10.88 -3.87 -2.59
CA GLY A 17 -11.81 -4.94 -2.23
C GLY A 17 -11.38 -5.71 -0.98
N GLU A 18 -10.11 -6.16 -0.91
CA GLU A 18 -9.60 -6.90 0.25
C GLU A 18 -9.74 -6.10 1.55
N PHE A 19 -9.41 -4.81 1.53
CA PHE A 19 -9.40 -3.95 2.71
C PHE A 19 -10.69 -3.13 2.90
N ALA A 20 -11.75 -3.44 2.15
CA ALA A 20 -13.03 -2.76 2.26
C ALA A 20 -13.53 -2.75 3.72
N GLY A 21 -14.02 -1.58 4.17
CA GLY A 21 -14.50 -1.38 5.54
C GLY A 21 -13.41 -1.28 6.62
N ARG A 22 -12.14 -1.52 6.28
CA ARG A 22 -10.99 -1.43 7.22
C ARG A 22 -10.03 -0.30 6.87
N VAL A 23 -9.82 -0.07 5.58
CA VAL A 23 -8.97 1.01 5.08
C VAL A 23 -9.73 1.81 4.02
N PRO A 24 -9.74 3.16 4.09
CA PRO A 24 -10.33 3.98 3.03
C PRO A 24 -9.68 3.72 1.67
N ALA A 25 -10.49 3.66 0.61
CA ALA A 25 -10.01 3.38 -0.75
C ALA A 25 -8.91 4.36 -1.21
N GLU A 26 -8.98 5.63 -0.81
CA GLU A 26 -7.93 6.61 -1.11
C GLU A 26 -6.60 6.30 -0.39
N ALA A 27 -6.65 5.80 0.83
CA ALA A 27 -5.44 5.36 1.53
C ALA A 27 -4.82 4.14 0.85
N VAL A 28 -5.64 3.19 0.37
CA VAL A 28 -5.16 2.06 -0.45
C VAL A 28 -4.46 2.55 -1.71
N LYS A 29 -5.07 3.47 -2.47
CA LYS A 29 -4.47 4.08 -3.67
C LYS A 29 -3.12 4.72 -3.38
N VAL A 30 -3.00 5.48 -2.29
CA VAL A 30 -1.74 6.13 -1.89
C VAL A 30 -0.66 5.09 -1.61
N VAL A 31 -0.98 4.02 -0.87
CA VAL A 31 -0.03 2.96 -0.54
C VAL A 31 0.43 2.20 -1.79
N VAL A 32 -0.49 1.85 -2.68
CA VAL A 32 -0.18 1.15 -3.94
C VAL A 32 0.71 2.03 -4.84
N ARG A 33 0.40 3.32 -4.99
CA ARG A 33 1.25 4.24 -5.76
C ARG A 33 2.65 4.41 -5.16
N ALA A 34 2.75 4.49 -3.84
CA ALA A 34 4.04 4.55 -3.16
C ALA A 34 4.85 3.27 -3.41
N ALA A 35 4.23 2.09 -3.26
CA ALA A 35 4.88 0.82 -3.56
C ALA A 35 5.30 0.71 -5.03
N GLY A 36 4.46 1.16 -5.97
CA GLY A 36 4.78 1.16 -7.41
C GLY A 36 6.01 2.00 -7.72
N ARG A 37 6.14 3.19 -7.11
CA ARG A 37 7.34 4.03 -7.26
C ARG A 37 8.59 3.38 -6.69
N ASP A 38 8.48 2.67 -5.56
CA ASP A 38 9.62 1.99 -4.95
C ASP A 38 10.15 0.84 -5.81
N LEU A 39 9.27 0.21 -6.59
CA LEU A 39 9.59 -0.89 -7.48
C LEU A 39 9.97 -0.43 -8.90
N ASP A 40 9.71 0.83 -9.24
CA ASP A 40 9.99 1.36 -10.57
C ASP A 40 11.49 1.33 -10.87
N GLY A 41 11.85 0.72 -12.00
CA GLY A 41 13.25 0.52 -12.41
C GLY A 41 14.05 -0.51 -11.59
N ARG A 42 13.44 -1.19 -10.61
CA ARG A 42 14.10 -2.19 -9.74
C ARG A 42 13.63 -3.63 -9.94
N VAL A 43 12.59 -3.83 -10.76
CA VAL A 43 11.91 -5.11 -10.95
C VAL A 43 11.66 -5.33 -12.43
N VAL A 44 11.79 -6.58 -12.88
CA VAL A 44 11.39 -6.97 -14.24
C VAL A 44 9.87 -6.78 -14.43
N PRO A 45 9.40 -6.40 -15.64
CA PRO A 45 7.99 -6.11 -15.87
C PRO A 45 7.02 -7.23 -15.46
N ASP A 46 7.40 -8.48 -15.70
CA ASP A 46 6.54 -9.66 -15.49
C ASP A 46 6.26 -9.95 -14.01
N GLU A 47 7.19 -9.60 -13.11
CA GLU A 47 7.04 -9.80 -11.66
C GLU A 47 6.49 -8.57 -10.95
N HIS A 48 6.35 -7.45 -11.67
CA HIS A 48 6.03 -6.16 -11.08
C HIS A 48 4.66 -6.18 -10.39
N GLY A 49 3.65 -6.81 -10.99
CA GLY A 49 2.30 -6.88 -10.41
C GLY A 49 2.24 -7.65 -9.09
N ASP A 50 2.82 -8.84 -9.08
CA ASP A 50 2.86 -9.70 -7.88
C ASP A 50 3.65 -9.07 -6.74
N LEU A 51 4.79 -8.45 -7.05
CA LEU A 51 5.61 -7.81 -6.03
C LEU A 51 4.96 -6.52 -5.52
N LEU A 52 4.34 -5.73 -6.41
CA LEU A 52 3.55 -4.55 -6.06
C LEU A 52 2.43 -4.92 -5.08
N TYR A 53 1.66 -5.96 -5.40
CA TYR A 53 0.62 -6.50 -4.54
C TYR A 53 1.19 -6.86 -3.16
N ARG A 54 2.27 -7.65 -3.11
CA ARG A 54 2.83 -8.14 -1.84
C ARG A 54 3.31 -7.00 -0.95
N VAL A 55 4.03 -6.04 -1.52
CA VAL A 55 4.55 -4.87 -0.80
C VAL A 55 3.42 -3.98 -0.29
N ALA A 56 2.46 -3.65 -1.16
CA ALA A 56 1.33 -2.78 -0.78
C ALA A 56 0.45 -3.45 0.30
N ARG A 57 0.14 -4.74 0.15
CA ARG A 57 -0.62 -5.51 1.13
C ARG A 57 0.08 -5.56 2.48
N ALA A 58 1.38 -5.84 2.51
CA ALA A 58 2.15 -5.87 3.75
C ALA A 58 2.11 -4.52 4.49
N ARG A 59 2.15 -3.40 3.76
CA ARG A 59 2.02 -2.05 4.33
C ARG A 59 0.63 -1.81 4.91
N LEU A 60 -0.42 -2.19 4.20
CA LEU A 60 -1.81 -2.05 4.68
C LEU A 60 -2.07 -2.89 5.94
N VAL A 61 -1.56 -4.13 5.99
CA VAL A 61 -1.63 -4.96 7.21
C VAL A 61 -0.94 -4.26 8.38
N ARG A 62 0.26 -3.71 8.18
CA ARG A 62 0.97 -2.97 9.23
C ARG A 62 0.20 -1.73 9.72
N MET A 63 -0.51 -1.02 8.83
CA MET A 63 -1.35 0.12 9.22
C MET A 63 -2.49 -0.31 10.16
N LEU A 64 -3.06 -1.50 9.95
CA LEU A 64 -4.10 -2.05 10.82
C LEU A 64 -3.54 -2.63 12.12
N SER A 65 -2.29 -3.12 12.10
CA SER A 65 -1.63 -3.73 13.25
C SER A 65 -0.84 -2.74 14.10
N ALA A 66 -0.61 -1.51 13.65
CA ALA A 66 0.05 -0.49 14.44
C ALA A 66 -0.93 -0.03 15.54
N PRO A 67 -0.68 -0.34 16.83
CA PRO A 67 -1.35 0.40 17.88
C PRO A 67 -0.96 1.87 17.72
N GLU A 68 -1.96 2.75 17.78
CA GLU A 68 -1.75 4.19 17.93
C GLU A 68 -0.61 4.40 18.94
N GLU A 69 0.45 5.13 18.54
CA GLU A 69 1.63 5.37 19.38
C GLU A 69 1.21 5.63 20.83
N PRO A 70 1.84 5.00 21.84
CA PRO A 70 1.59 5.36 23.22
C PRO A 70 1.95 6.84 23.36
N ARG A 71 0.92 7.69 23.51
CA ARG A 71 1.07 9.11 23.78
C ARG A 71 1.80 9.22 25.11
N ILE A 72 3.12 9.29 25.08
CA ILE A 72 3.91 9.54 26.29
C ILE A 72 3.44 10.92 26.78
N PRO A 73 2.77 11.01 27.95
CA PRO A 73 2.44 12.30 28.52
C PRO A 73 3.79 12.91 28.88
N ARG A 74 4.21 13.95 28.15
CA ARG A 74 5.27 14.83 28.64
C ARG A 74 4.69 15.58 29.82
N SER A 75 4.82 14.97 31.00
CA SER A 75 4.62 15.62 32.28
C SER A 75 5.49 16.88 32.28
N ARG A 76 4.86 18.05 32.45
CA ARG A 76 5.56 19.28 32.80
C ARG A 76 6.37 19.03 34.06
N GLY A 77 7.67 19.29 33.98
CA GLY A 77 8.55 19.57 35.11
C GLY A 77 9.22 20.90 34.83
#